data_AF-A0A5E4AHP4-F1
#
_entry.id   AF-A0A5E4AHP4-F1
#
_cell.length_a   1.000
_cell.length_b   1.000
_cell.length_c   1.000
_cell.angle_alpha   90.00
_cell.angle_beta   90.00
_cell.angle_gamma   90.00
#
_symmetry.space_group_name_H-M   'P 1'
#
loop_
_entity.id
_entity.type
_entity.pdbx_description
1 polymer ?
#
loop_
_entity_poly.entity_id
_entity_poly.type
_entity_poly.pdbx_seq_one_letter_code
_entity_poly.pdbx_strand_id
1 'polypeptide(L)'
;MSLLGPLLLALALVAVPGAQGTCPVPADLKGEDGTRTCAKLYDKSDPYYDNCCRGAELSVEPGADLPFLPSGWANTASSLVVAPRCELTVWSRAGKAGKTRKFSSGSYPRLEELRLGIFGDWSNAISALYCRCY
;
A
#
# COMPACT_ATOMS: atom_id res chain seq x y z
N MET A 1 26.57 13.12 -54.13
CA MET A 1 26.90 14.25 -53.24
C MET A 1 25.58 14.74 -52.66
N SER A 2 25.15 14.10 -51.56
CA SER A 2 25.26 14.60 -50.17
C SER A 2 24.12 15.56 -49.85
N LEU A 3 23.07 15.03 -49.18
CA LEU A 3 22.87 15.05 -47.72
C LEU A 3 22.23 16.37 -47.32
N LEU A 4 20.96 16.35 -46.91
CA LEU A 4 20.31 17.29 -45.99
C LEU A 4 18.81 16.93 -45.86
N GLY A 5 18.52 15.87 -45.09
CA GLY A 5 17.19 15.67 -44.51
C GLY A 5 17.29 16.08 -43.03
N PRO A 6 16.52 17.08 -42.55
CA PRO A 6 16.63 17.49 -41.15
C PRO A 6 16.05 16.39 -40.28
N LEU A 7 16.93 15.84 -39.45
CA LEU A 7 16.68 14.78 -38.48
C LEU A 7 15.73 15.32 -37.39
N LEU A 8 14.44 14.99 -37.48
CA LEU A 8 13.47 15.22 -36.41
C LEU A 8 13.73 14.19 -35.29
N LEU A 9 14.58 14.55 -34.33
CA LEU A 9 14.70 13.82 -33.06
C LEU A 9 13.48 14.14 -32.19
N ALA A 10 12.46 13.28 -32.27
CA ALA A 10 11.42 13.23 -31.26
C ALA A 10 11.95 12.47 -30.04
N LEU A 11 12.44 13.19 -29.03
CA LEU A 11 12.76 12.63 -27.73
C LEU A 11 11.42 12.32 -27.02
N ALA A 12 10.93 11.09 -27.17
CA ALA A 12 9.85 10.59 -26.32
C ALA A 12 10.43 10.37 -24.92
N LEU A 13 10.21 11.33 -24.00
CA LEU A 13 10.34 11.07 -22.57
C LEU A 13 9.24 10.07 -22.21
N VAL A 14 9.56 8.78 -22.28
CA VAL A 14 8.79 7.76 -21.58
C VAL A 14 9.01 8.06 -20.11
N ALA A 15 8.00 8.65 -19.47
CA ALA A 15 7.95 8.69 -18.01
C ALA A 15 7.93 7.23 -17.55
N VAL A 16 9.10 6.69 -17.24
CA VAL A 16 9.20 5.42 -16.51
C VAL A 16 8.43 5.68 -15.23
N PRO A 17 7.30 4.99 -14.98
CA PRO A 17 6.66 5.06 -13.67
C PRO A 17 7.75 4.65 -12.70
N GLY A 18 8.23 5.60 -11.89
CA GLY A 18 9.34 5.36 -10.97
C GLY A 18 9.07 4.06 -10.26
N ALA A 19 10.04 3.13 -10.32
CA ALA A 19 9.92 1.78 -9.79
C ALA A 19 9.27 1.85 -8.41
N GLN A 20 7.97 1.58 -8.37
CA GLN A 20 7.31 1.14 -7.16
C GLN A 20 8.04 -0.17 -6.86
N GLY A 21 8.48 -0.40 -5.63
CA GLY A 21 9.09 -1.69 -5.26
C GLY A 21 8.16 -2.86 -5.59
N THR A 22 8.47 -4.08 -5.14
CA THR A 22 7.64 -5.28 -5.42
C THR A 22 6.16 -5.17 -4.99
N CYS A 23 5.77 -4.10 -4.27
CA CYS A 23 4.37 -3.77 -4.04
C CYS A 23 3.56 -3.78 -5.34
N PRO A 24 2.44 -4.53 -5.37
CA PRO A 24 1.58 -4.55 -6.54
C PRO A 24 1.06 -3.14 -6.82
N VAL A 25 0.83 -2.86 -8.11
CA VAL A 25 0.16 -1.63 -8.51
C VAL A 25 -1.24 -1.65 -7.90
N PRO A 26 -1.70 -0.54 -7.28
CA PRO A 26 -3.01 -0.50 -6.64
C PRO A 26 -4.16 -1.01 -7.52
N ALA A 27 -4.11 -0.73 -8.83
CA ALA A 27 -5.15 -1.13 -9.79
C ALA A 27 -5.24 -2.66 -10.00
N ASP A 28 -4.20 -3.40 -9.66
CA ASP A 28 -4.10 -4.85 -9.82
C ASP A 28 -4.51 -5.60 -8.54
N LEU A 29 -4.91 -4.90 -7.47
CA LEU A 29 -5.43 -5.52 -6.26
C LEU A 29 -6.77 -6.20 -6.51
N LYS A 30 -6.70 -7.52 -6.72
CA LYS A 30 -7.84 -8.43 -6.89
C LYS A 30 -7.61 -9.68 -6.06
N GLY A 31 -8.69 -10.27 -5.56
CA GLY A 31 -8.67 -11.61 -4.95
C GLY A 31 -8.43 -12.69 -6.02
N GLU A 32 -8.12 -13.90 -5.58
CA GLU A 32 -7.92 -15.06 -6.47
C GLU A 32 -9.18 -15.34 -7.32
N ASP A 33 -10.36 -15.08 -6.75
CA ASP A 33 -11.67 -15.20 -7.42
C ASP A 33 -12.02 -13.98 -8.30
N GLY A 34 -11.07 -13.05 -8.49
CA GLY A 34 -11.26 -11.82 -9.28
C GLY A 34 -12.08 -10.72 -8.58
N THR A 35 -12.48 -10.94 -7.33
CA THR A 35 -13.20 -9.95 -6.52
C THR A 35 -12.32 -8.75 -6.21
N ARG A 36 -12.92 -7.55 -6.16
CA ARG A 36 -12.18 -6.31 -5.85
C ARG A 36 -11.66 -6.37 -4.42
N THR A 37 -10.36 -6.17 -4.22
CA THR A 37 -9.76 -6.01 -2.89
C THR A 37 -9.65 -4.52 -2.57
N CYS A 38 -9.98 -4.12 -1.35
CA CYS A 38 -9.91 -2.72 -0.91
C CYS A 38 -8.48 -2.31 -0.53
N ALA A 39 -7.82 -3.15 0.27
CA ALA A 39 -6.43 -2.99 0.64
C ALA A 39 -5.80 -4.35 0.87
N LYS A 40 -4.47 -4.41 0.77
CA LYS A 40 -3.68 -5.58 1.13
C LYS A 40 -2.55 -5.14 2.06
N LEU A 41 -2.46 -5.78 3.22
CA LEU A 41 -1.41 -5.53 4.22
C LEU A 41 -0.40 -6.67 4.16
N TYR A 42 0.86 -6.37 4.46
CA TYR A 42 1.97 -7.32 4.44
C TYR A 42 2.77 -7.21 5.73
N ASP A 43 3.31 -8.34 6.18
CA ASP A 43 4.11 -8.42 7.41
C ASP A 43 5.55 -7.95 7.22
N LYS A 44 6.04 -7.82 5.97
CA LYS A 44 7.43 -7.41 5.69
C LYS A 44 7.54 -6.07 4.96
N SER A 45 8.52 -5.30 5.42
CA SER A 45 9.11 -4.12 4.82
C SER A 45 10.64 -4.27 4.88
N ASP A 46 11.37 -3.56 4.04
CA ASP A 46 12.82 -3.66 3.94
C ASP A 46 13.43 -2.27 3.65
N PRO A 47 14.70 -2.00 4.02
CA PRO A 47 15.39 -0.78 3.63
C PRO A 47 15.46 -0.58 2.10
N TYR A 48 15.52 -1.67 1.34
CA TYR A 48 15.43 -1.66 -0.12
C TYR A 48 13.97 -1.85 -0.52
N TYR A 49 13.39 -0.81 -1.13
CA TYR A 49 11.98 -0.75 -1.50
C TYR A 49 11.52 -1.93 -2.37
N ASP A 50 12.41 -2.46 -3.20
CA ASP A 50 12.14 -3.62 -4.06
C ASP A 50 11.84 -4.90 -3.27
N ASN A 51 12.17 -4.96 -1.98
CA ASN A 51 11.92 -6.11 -1.11
C ASN A 51 10.67 -5.93 -0.20
N CYS A 52 9.96 -4.80 -0.30
CA CYS A 52 8.73 -4.54 0.47
C CYS A 52 7.50 -5.23 -0.14
N CYS A 53 6.40 -5.24 0.62
CA CYS A 53 5.11 -5.86 0.23
C CYS A 53 5.25 -7.34 -0.14
N ARG A 54 5.90 -8.09 0.75
CA ARG A 54 6.14 -9.53 0.64
C ARG A 54 5.77 -10.22 1.95
N GLY A 55 5.86 -11.55 1.98
CA GLY A 55 5.65 -12.34 3.18
C GLY A 55 4.19 -12.75 3.36
N ALA A 56 3.70 -12.75 4.58
CA ALA A 56 2.30 -13.02 4.86
C ALA A 56 1.44 -11.84 4.39
N GLU A 57 0.25 -12.14 3.84
CA GLU A 57 -0.65 -11.14 3.27
C GLU A 57 -2.02 -11.18 3.96
N LEU A 58 -2.58 -10.01 4.24
CA LEU A 58 -3.97 -9.86 4.68
C LEU A 58 -4.72 -9.03 3.64
N SER A 59 -5.58 -9.70 2.90
CA SER A 59 -6.51 -9.06 1.97
C SER A 59 -7.72 -8.52 2.73
N VAL A 60 -8.08 -7.27 2.45
CA VAL A 60 -9.20 -6.57 3.08
C VAL A 60 -10.26 -6.29 2.02
N GLU A 61 -11.47 -6.75 2.27
CA GLU A 61 -12.60 -6.56 1.35
C GLU A 61 -13.13 -5.12 1.38
N PRO A 62 -13.76 -4.64 0.29
CA PRO A 62 -14.48 -3.37 0.27
C PRO A 62 -15.57 -3.33 1.34
N GLY A 63 -15.56 -2.29 2.18
CA GLY A 63 -16.52 -2.13 3.27
C GLY A 63 -16.17 -2.92 4.53
N ALA A 64 -15.09 -3.72 4.52
CA ALA A 64 -14.69 -4.49 5.68
C ALA A 64 -14.39 -3.58 6.87
N ASP A 65 -15.02 -3.90 7.99
CA ASP A 65 -14.87 -3.24 9.27
C ASP A 65 -14.36 -4.24 10.30
N LEU A 66 -13.06 -4.16 10.60
CA LEU A 66 -12.36 -5.10 11.47
C LEU A 66 -11.88 -4.36 12.73
N PRO A 67 -12.74 -4.24 13.77
CA PRO A 67 -12.33 -3.73 15.07
C PRO A 67 -11.29 -4.66 15.74
N PHE A 68 -11.25 -5.93 15.34
CA PHE A 68 -10.24 -6.90 15.76
C PHE A 68 -9.71 -7.60 14.51
N LEU A 69 -8.39 -7.57 14.30
CA LEU A 69 -7.76 -8.26 13.17
C LEU A 69 -7.76 -9.78 13.38
N PRO A 70 -7.67 -10.57 12.31
CA PRO A 70 -7.46 -12.01 12.42
C PRO A 70 -6.25 -12.37 13.30
N SER A 71 -6.27 -13.58 13.85
CA SER A 71 -5.18 -14.05 14.71
C SER A 71 -3.81 -13.88 14.05
N GLY A 72 -2.85 -13.33 14.79
CA GLY A 72 -1.48 -13.08 14.30
C GLY A 72 -1.26 -11.80 13.49
N TRP A 73 -2.30 -11.00 13.24
CA TRP A 73 -2.19 -9.77 12.44
C TRP A 73 -2.15 -8.46 13.23
N ALA A 74 -2.56 -8.47 14.49
CA ALA A 74 -2.44 -7.30 15.35
C ALA A 74 -0.96 -6.96 15.55
N ASN A 75 -0.59 -5.72 15.22
CA ASN A 75 0.78 -5.20 15.31
C ASN A 75 1.78 -5.93 14.42
N THR A 76 1.33 -6.39 13.23
CA THR A 76 2.17 -7.18 12.32
C THR A 76 2.43 -6.49 10.98
N ALA A 77 1.49 -5.68 10.50
CA ALA A 77 1.64 -5.06 9.19
C ALA A 77 2.76 -4.00 9.20
N SER A 78 3.69 -4.11 8.26
CA SER A 78 4.83 -3.19 8.07
C SER A 78 4.85 -2.54 6.68
N SER A 79 4.05 -3.05 5.75
CA SER A 79 3.76 -2.41 4.46
C SER A 79 2.31 -2.68 4.01
N LEU A 80 1.75 -1.83 3.15
CA LEU A 80 0.38 -2.00 2.64
C LEU A 80 0.16 -1.35 1.28
N VAL A 81 -0.87 -1.79 0.58
CA VAL A 81 -1.36 -1.17 -0.66
C VAL A 81 -2.87 -0.96 -0.55
N VAL A 82 -3.36 0.21 -0.96
CA VAL A 82 -4.78 0.56 -0.99
C VAL A 82 -5.22 0.75 -2.44
N ALA A 83 -6.30 0.07 -2.83
CA ALA A 83 -6.79 0.07 -4.20
C ALA A 83 -7.29 1.45 -4.65
N PRO A 84 -7.36 1.71 -5.97
CA PRO A 84 -7.96 2.90 -6.52
C PRO A 84 -9.40 3.02 -6.05
N ARG A 85 -9.80 4.27 -5.83
CA ARG A 85 -11.12 4.60 -5.31
C ARG A 85 -11.46 3.94 -3.97
N CYS A 86 -10.45 3.70 -3.14
CA CYS A 86 -10.60 3.18 -1.80
C CYS A 86 -9.74 3.96 -0.81
N GLU A 87 -10.07 3.78 0.46
CA GLU A 87 -9.44 4.43 1.59
C GLU A 87 -9.41 3.46 2.77
N LEU A 88 -8.25 3.31 3.39
CA LEU A 88 -8.06 2.47 4.56
C LEU A 88 -7.84 3.35 5.78
N THR A 89 -8.75 3.27 6.74
CA THR A 89 -8.56 3.84 8.08
C THR A 89 -8.04 2.75 9.01
N VAL A 90 -7.00 3.05 9.79
CA VAL A 90 -6.40 2.11 10.74
C VAL A 90 -6.29 2.73 12.11
N TRP A 91 -6.27 1.87 13.12
CA TRP A 91 -6.10 2.24 14.52
C TRP A 91 -4.98 1.47 15.17
N SER A 92 -4.29 2.14 16.10
CA SER A 92 -3.13 1.59 16.78
C SER A 92 -3.47 0.61 17.91
N ARG A 93 -4.75 0.51 18.28
CA ARG A 93 -5.26 -0.44 19.27
C ARG A 93 -6.53 -1.10 18.75
N ALA A 94 -6.75 -2.33 19.20
CA ALA A 94 -7.97 -3.07 18.92
C ALA A 94 -9.21 -2.32 19.42
N GLY A 95 -10.38 -2.67 18.89
CA GLY A 95 -11.64 -1.97 19.15
C GLY A 95 -11.68 -0.55 18.56
N LYS A 96 -10.88 -0.27 17.52
CA LYS A 96 -10.74 1.07 16.90
C LYS A 96 -10.32 2.16 17.88
N ALA A 97 -9.40 1.84 18.78
CA ALA A 97 -8.93 2.76 19.80
C ALA A 97 -7.50 3.27 19.52
N GLY A 98 -7.03 4.22 20.32
CA GLY A 98 -5.66 4.74 20.21
C GLY A 98 -5.50 5.79 19.12
N LYS A 99 -4.36 5.77 18.42
CA LYS A 99 -4.08 6.70 17.32
C LYS A 99 -4.72 6.18 16.04
N THR A 100 -5.13 7.09 15.16
CA THR A 100 -5.78 6.76 13.90
C THR A 100 -5.00 7.35 12.74
N ARG A 101 -4.93 6.62 11.63
CA ARG A 101 -4.39 7.12 10.37
C ARG A 101 -5.26 6.67 9.21
N LYS A 102 -5.31 7.51 8.20
CA LYS A 102 -6.04 7.28 6.96
C LYS A 102 -5.05 7.20 5.81
N PHE A 103 -5.14 6.13 5.04
CA PHE A 103 -4.35 5.85 3.85
C PHE A 103 -5.26 6.02 2.63
N SER A 104 -4.83 6.87 1.69
CA SER A 104 -5.51 7.03 0.40
C SER A 104 -5.07 5.91 -0.54
N SER A 105 -5.67 5.84 -1.74
CA SER A 105 -5.21 4.89 -2.76
C SER A 105 -3.72 5.08 -3.07
N GLY A 106 -2.97 3.98 -3.11
CA GLY A 106 -1.53 4.01 -3.32
C GLY A 106 -0.81 2.84 -2.64
N SER A 107 0.49 2.76 -2.88
CA SER A 107 1.39 1.80 -2.24
C SER A 107 2.19 2.46 -1.13
N TYR A 108 2.26 1.80 0.01
CA TYR A 108 2.95 2.24 1.22
C TYR A 108 3.95 1.14 1.62
N PRO A 109 5.10 1.08 0.94
CA PRO A 109 6.08 0.00 1.09
C PRO A 109 6.75 -0.03 2.47
N ARG A 110 6.75 1.10 3.20
CA ARG A 110 7.44 1.25 4.48
C ARG A 110 6.61 2.08 5.44
N LEU A 111 5.95 1.42 6.38
CA LEU A 111 5.18 2.11 7.42
C LEU A 111 6.10 2.77 8.46
N GLU A 112 7.39 2.42 8.49
CA GLU A 112 8.42 3.03 9.35
C GLU A 112 8.62 4.52 9.06
N GLU A 113 8.34 4.94 7.82
CA GLU A 113 8.49 6.33 7.39
C GLU A 113 7.30 7.19 7.83
N LEU A 114 6.24 6.55 8.35
CA LEU A 114 5.00 7.20 8.71
C LEU A 114 4.93 7.32 10.23
N ARG A 115 5.10 8.53 10.75
CA ARG A 115 5.08 8.78 12.19
C ARG A 115 3.77 8.37 12.88
N LEU A 116 3.91 7.79 14.06
CA LEU A 116 2.85 7.48 15.02
C LEU A 116 2.97 8.40 16.24
N GLY A 117 2.47 9.63 16.12
CA GLY A 117 2.64 10.63 17.18
C GLY A 117 4.09 11.12 17.27
N ILE A 118 4.58 11.32 18.51
CA ILE A 118 5.92 11.87 18.78
C ILE A 118 6.99 10.76 18.79
N PHE A 119 6.63 9.59 19.31
CA PHE A 119 7.53 8.43 19.43
C PHE A 119 6.97 7.27 18.61
N GLY A 120 7.77 6.78 17.66
CA GLY A 120 7.43 5.63 16.83
C GLY A 120 6.78 5.96 15.50
N ASP A 121 6.44 4.89 14.79
CA ASP A 121 5.93 4.89 13.43
C ASP A 121 4.81 3.85 13.29
N TRP A 122 4.24 3.75 12.09
CA TRP A 122 3.09 2.87 11.84
C TRP A 122 3.48 1.42 11.54
N SER A 123 4.78 1.10 11.45
CA SER A 123 5.22 -0.28 11.26
C SER A 123 4.88 -1.09 12.50
N ASN A 124 4.27 -2.26 12.30
CA ASN A 124 3.87 -3.16 13.37
C ASN A 124 2.97 -2.48 14.43
N ALA A 125 2.18 -1.47 14.03
CA ALA A 125 1.34 -0.72 14.96
C ALA A 125 -0.16 -0.86 14.68
N ILE A 126 -0.56 -1.44 13.55
CA ILE A 126 -1.97 -1.54 13.15
C ILE A 126 -2.65 -2.68 13.91
N SER A 127 -3.74 -2.39 14.61
CA SER A 127 -4.49 -3.36 15.42
C SER A 127 -6.00 -3.40 15.11
N ALA A 128 -6.51 -2.45 14.33
CA ALA A 128 -7.88 -2.46 13.80
C ALA A 128 -7.91 -1.66 12.50
N LEU A 129 -8.88 -1.95 11.64
CA LEU A 129 -9.03 -1.28 10.36
C LEU A 129 -10.48 -1.16 9.88
N TYR A 130 -10.70 -0.24 8.95
CA TYR A 130 -11.93 -0.07 8.22
C TYR A 130 -11.57 0.38 6.81
N CYS A 131 -12.09 -0.31 5.80
CA CYS A 131 -11.78 -0.03 4.41
C CYS A 131 -13.05 0.40 3.66
N ARG A 132 -13.02 1.61 3.09
CA ARG A 132 -14.15 2.20 2.36
C ARG A 132 -13.78 2.38 0.90
N CYS A 133 -14.64 1.95 -0.01
CA CYS A 133 -14.50 2.19 -1.46
C CYS A 133 -15.68 2.99 -2.02
N TYR A 134 -15.44 3.60 -3.17
CA TYR A 134 -16.38 4.41 -3.96
C TYR A 134 -16.29 4.04 -5.46
#